data_AF-A0A9D3WSC8-F1
#
_entry.id   AF-A0A9D3WSC8-F1
#
_cell.length_a   1.000
_cell.length_b   1.000
_cell.length_c   1.000
_cell.angle_alpha   90.00
_cell.angle_beta   90.00
_cell.angle_gamma   90.00
#
_symmetry.space_group_name_H-M   'P 1'
#
loop_
_entity.id
_entity.type
_entity.pdbx_description
1 polymer ?
#
loop_
_entity_poly.entity_id
_entity_poly.type
_entity_poly.pdbx_seq_one_letter_code
_entity_poly.pdbx_strand_id
1 'polypeptide(L)'
;MLGLCGFRAPASLQTQASARVARACAAVAGTWQGAARWGCEPGGEEGLSLTHQINPAPPRRLVSRRLSGGSSMAGDSEQSLQEHEQPGGGEPFLIGVSGGTASGKSSVCARIVQLLGQNEVDYRQKQVVILSQDSFYRVLTSEQKSKALKGQFNFDHPDAFDNELIVKTLKEIMEGKTVQIPVYDFVSHSRKEETVTVYPADVVLFEGILAFYTQEVRDLFRMKLFVDTDADTRLSRRVLRDISERGRDLEQILSQYITFVKPAFEEFCLPTKKYADVIIPRGADNEVAINLIVQHIQDILNGGHSKRQINSCLNGYTAPCQRQPSESSSRPH
;
A
#
# COMPACT_ATOMS: atom_id res chain seq x y z
N MET A 1 -65.34 4.20 -20.95
CA MET A 1 -64.67 4.72 -22.16
C MET A 1 -63.20 4.88 -21.80
N LEU A 2 -62.34 3.94 -22.21
CA LEU A 2 -61.47 4.03 -23.41
C LEU A 2 -60.46 5.19 -23.26
N GLY A 3 -59.14 5.04 -23.39
CA GLY A 3 -58.29 3.97 -23.90
C GLY A 3 -56.84 4.49 -24.02
N LEU A 4 -55.91 3.56 -24.22
CA LEU A 4 -54.44 3.69 -24.23
C LEU A 4 -53.81 4.60 -25.32
N CYS A 5 -52.62 5.13 -25.02
CA CYS A 5 -51.38 5.20 -25.86
C CYS A 5 -50.37 6.15 -25.15
N GLY A 6 -49.11 5.86 -24.84
CA GLY A 6 -48.15 4.92 -25.43
C GLY A 6 -47.12 5.69 -26.27
N PHE A 7 -46.03 6.20 -25.67
CA PHE A 7 -44.86 6.65 -26.43
C PHE A 7 -43.54 6.18 -25.78
N ARG A 8 -42.92 5.21 -26.47
CA ARG A 8 -41.56 4.69 -26.30
C ARG A 8 -40.53 5.70 -26.83
N ALA A 9 -39.44 5.92 -26.10
CA ALA A 9 -38.21 6.47 -26.66
C ALA A 9 -37.34 5.32 -27.25
N PRO A 10 -36.62 5.53 -28.37
CA PRO A 10 -35.91 4.47 -29.08
C PRO A 10 -34.55 4.15 -28.47
N ALA A 11 -34.26 2.85 -28.34
CA ALA A 11 -32.94 2.30 -28.09
C ALA A 11 -32.15 2.23 -29.41
N SER A 12 -31.28 3.21 -29.69
CA SER A 12 -30.39 3.13 -30.87
C SER A 12 -29.13 3.99 -30.81
N LEU A 13 -28.50 4.15 -29.63
CA LEU A 13 -27.20 4.85 -29.53
C LEU A 13 -26.12 4.10 -28.72
N GLN A 14 -26.43 2.95 -28.11
CA GLN A 14 -25.44 2.12 -27.41
C GLN A 14 -24.87 0.95 -28.23
N THR A 15 -25.37 0.70 -29.44
CA THR A 15 -24.94 -0.44 -30.29
C THR A 15 -23.95 -0.10 -31.40
N GLN A 16 -23.59 1.18 -31.60
CA GLN A 16 -22.61 1.56 -32.63
C GLN A 16 -21.16 1.68 -32.13
N ALA A 17 -20.94 1.88 -30.84
CA ALA A 17 -19.59 1.91 -30.26
C ALA A 17 -18.95 0.51 -30.16
N SER A 18 -19.73 -0.51 -29.77
CA SER A 18 -19.25 -1.89 -29.65
C SER A 18 -18.95 -2.55 -31.01
N ALA A 19 -19.61 -2.11 -32.10
CA ALA A 19 -19.42 -2.66 -33.44
C ALA A 19 -18.16 -2.14 -34.17
N ARG A 20 -17.53 -1.06 -33.69
CA ARG A 20 -16.25 -0.55 -34.21
C ARG A 20 -15.04 -1.21 -33.54
N VAL A 21 -15.12 -1.47 -32.23
CA VAL A 21 -14.09 -2.22 -31.50
C VAL A 21 -14.04 -3.67 -31.96
N ALA A 22 -15.19 -4.32 -32.17
CA ALA A 22 -15.24 -5.68 -32.69
C ALA A 22 -14.69 -5.81 -34.13
N ARG A 23 -14.90 -4.80 -34.98
CA ARG A 23 -14.36 -4.77 -36.35
C ARG A 23 -12.85 -4.51 -36.41
N ALA A 24 -12.30 -3.75 -35.46
CA ALA A 24 -10.85 -3.58 -35.33
C ALA A 24 -10.16 -4.86 -34.83
N CYS A 25 -10.78 -5.59 -33.89
CA CYS A 25 -10.26 -6.88 -33.43
C CYS A 25 -10.33 -7.97 -34.51
N ALA A 26 -11.37 -7.96 -35.36
CA ALA A 26 -11.50 -8.91 -36.47
C ALA A 26 -10.48 -8.68 -37.61
N ALA A 27 -10.00 -7.45 -37.80
CA ALA A 27 -9.00 -7.12 -38.81
C ALA A 27 -7.56 -7.54 -38.44
N VAL A 28 -7.29 -7.78 -37.15
CA VAL A 28 -5.98 -8.24 -36.64
C VAL A 28 -5.93 -9.77 -36.46
N ALA A 29 -7.08 -10.44 -36.41
CA ALA A 29 -7.18 -11.89 -36.25
C ALA A 29 -7.00 -12.72 -37.55
N GLY A 30 -6.71 -12.07 -38.69
CA GLY A 30 -6.64 -12.72 -40.00
C GLY A 30 -5.34 -13.48 -40.34
N THR A 31 -4.38 -13.60 -39.43
CA THR A 31 -3.04 -14.17 -39.74
C THR A 31 -2.55 -15.24 -38.77
N TRP A 32 -3.43 -15.93 -38.05
CA TRP A 32 -3.03 -17.08 -37.24
C TRP A 32 -3.98 -18.26 -37.43
N GLN A 33 -3.54 -19.21 -38.28
CA GLN A 33 -4.11 -20.55 -38.32
C GLN A 33 -3.66 -21.34 -37.09
N GLY A 34 -4.61 -21.86 -36.33
CA GLY A 34 -4.40 -22.97 -35.41
C GLY A 34 -4.64 -22.66 -33.94
N ALA A 35 -5.87 -22.88 -33.48
CA ALA A 35 -6.19 -23.58 -32.23
C ALA A 35 -7.71 -23.60 -32.03
N ALA A 36 -8.31 -24.73 -32.40
CA ALA A 36 -9.66 -25.10 -32.00
C ALA A 36 -9.67 -25.65 -30.56
N ARG A 37 -10.87 -25.62 -29.95
CA ARG A 37 -11.25 -26.00 -28.58
C ARG A 37 -10.98 -24.89 -27.58
N TRP A 38 -12.02 -24.17 -27.19
CA TRP A 38 -12.73 -24.31 -25.91
C TRP A 38 -14.09 -23.61 -26.06
N GLY A 39 -15.17 -24.36 -25.84
CA GLY A 39 -16.55 -23.89 -26.00
C GLY A 39 -16.95 -22.96 -24.86
N CYS A 40 -17.68 -21.90 -25.20
CA CYS A 40 -18.30 -20.98 -24.27
C CYS A 40 -19.80 -20.93 -24.61
N GLU A 41 -20.66 -21.32 -23.67
CA GLU A 41 -22.10 -21.04 -23.75
C GLU A 41 -22.46 -19.88 -22.80
N PRO A 42 -23.45 -19.04 -23.16
CA PRO A 42 -23.85 -17.89 -22.36
C PRO A 42 -25.06 -18.22 -21.46
N GLY A 43 -25.03 -17.75 -20.23
CA GLY A 43 -26.20 -17.66 -19.34
C GLY A 43 -25.81 -16.78 -18.16
N GLY A 44 -26.63 -15.91 -17.60
CA GLY A 44 -28.00 -15.49 -17.82
C GLY A 44 -28.22 -14.41 -16.76
N GLU A 45 -28.95 -13.36 -17.09
CA GLU A 45 -29.26 -12.26 -16.18
C GLU A 45 -30.16 -12.76 -15.03
N GLU A 46 -29.78 -12.50 -13.77
CA GLU A 46 -30.73 -12.26 -12.70
C GLU A 46 -30.22 -11.15 -11.78
N GLY A 47 -30.97 -10.06 -11.73
CA GLY A 47 -30.77 -8.94 -10.82
C GLY A 47 -31.45 -9.19 -9.49
N LEU A 48 -30.78 -8.80 -8.40
CA LEU A 48 -31.41 -8.57 -7.11
C LEU A 48 -30.85 -7.28 -6.52
N SER A 49 -31.73 -6.30 -6.43
CA SER A 49 -31.54 -5.06 -5.69
C SER A 49 -31.68 -5.32 -4.20
N LEU A 50 -30.72 -4.88 -3.39
CA LEU A 50 -30.92 -4.68 -1.96
C LEU A 50 -30.14 -3.45 -1.51
N THR A 51 -30.86 -2.33 -1.45
CA THR A 51 -30.52 -1.16 -0.66
C THR A 51 -30.59 -1.51 0.82
N HIS A 52 -29.51 -1.33 1.57
CA HIS A 52 -29.56 -1.23 3.03
C HIS A 52 -28.82 0.02 3.50
N GLN A 53 -29.61 1.05 3.78
CA GLN A 53 -29.26 2.14 4.68
C GLN A 53 -29.07 1.56 6.08
N ILE A 54 -27.93 1.82 6.71
CA ILE A 54 -27.72 1.59 8.13
C ILE A 54 -27.35 2.95 8.75
N ASN A 55 -28.31 3.51 9.49
CA ASN A 55 -28.12 4.65 10.38
C ASN A 55 -27.26 4.22 11.59
N PRO A 56 -26.28 5.03 12.05
CA PRO A 56 -25.66 4.83 13.34
C PRO A 56 -26.44 5.53 14.47
N ALA A 57 -26.61 4.84 15.59
CA ALA A 57 -27.02 5.39 16.90
C ALA A 57 -26.10 4.77 17.97
N PRO A 58 -26.05 5.29 19.22
CA PRO A 58 -25.96 6.67 19.73
C PRO A 58 -24.74 6.81 20.70
N PRO A 59 -24.60 7.90 21.48
CA PRO A 59 -23.96 7.77 22.80
C PRO A 59 -24.99 7.98 23.92
N ARG A 60 -25.14 6.96 24.78
CA ARG A 60 -25.93 7.00 26.01
C ARG A 60 -25.20 7.82 27.07
N ARG A 61 -25.85 8.86 27.58
CA ARG A 61 -25.47 9.58 28.82
C ARG A 61 -25.51 8.62 30.01
N LEU A 62 -24.37 8.41 30.67
CA LEU A 62 -24.33 7.89 32.03
C LEU A 62 -24.56 9.05 33.00
N VAL A 63 -25.72 9.06 33.66
CA VAL A 63 -26.00 9.90 34.82
C VAL A 63 -25.63 9.09 36.06
N SER A 64 -24.49 9.41 36.68
CA SER A 64 -24.13 8.86 37.99
C SER A 64 -24.81 9.68 39.09
N ARG A 65 -25.80 9.08 39.75
CA ARG A 65 -26.30 9.53 41.06
C ARG A 65 -25.18 9.38 42.10
N ARG A 66 -24.86 10.45 42.84
CA ARG A 66 -24.26 10.32 44.18
C ARG A 66 -25.11 11.08 45.20
N LEU A 67 -25.41 10.37 46.27
CA LEU A 67 -26.06 10.85 47.46
C LEU A 67 -25.08 11.68 48.30
N SER A 68 -25.65 12.66 48.99
CA SER A 68 -25.05 13.61 49.93
C SER A 68 -24.41 12.95 51.16
N GLY A 69 -23.32 13.55 51.67
CA GLY A 69 -22.86 13.35 53.04
C GLY A 69 -21.47 13.93 53.37
N GLY A 70 -21.45 15.13 53.98
CA GLY A 70 -20.60 15.48 55.14
C GLY A 70 -19.07 15.68 55.01
N SER A 71 -18.67 16.96 55.00
CA SER A 71 -17.63 17.62 55.83
C SER A 71 -16.23 16.99 56.07
N SER A 72 -15.16 17.67 55.62
CA SER A 72 -14.11 18.30 56.47
C SER A 72 -12.83 18.62 55.64
N MET A 73 -11.95 19.44 56.22
CA MET A 73 -10.94 20.29 55.59
C MET A 73 -9.60 19.61 55.18
N ALA A 74 -8.90 20.31 54.28
CA ALA A 74 -7.44 20.46 54.13
C ALA A 74 -6.63 19.36 53.43
N GLY A 75 -5.69 19.79 52.58
CA GLY A 75 -4.49 19.02 52.19
C GLY A 75 -4.16 19.05 50.70
N ASP A 76 -2.98 19.59 50.38
CA ASP A 76 -2.36 19.70 49.06
C ASP A 76 -2.28 18.39 48.27
N SER A 77 -2.36 18.48 46.94
CA SER A 77 -1.44 17.81 46.00
C SER A 77 -1.80 18.12 44.55
N GLU A 78 -0.85 18.69 43.83
CA GLU A 78 -0.83 18.80 42.38
C GLU A 78 -1.10 17.43 41.74
N GLN A 79 -2.23 17.29 41.04
CA GLN A 79 -2.46 16.16 40.15
C GLN A 79 -1.89 16.54 38.78
N SER A 80 -0.61 16.21 38.59
CA SER A 80 -0.03 16.08 37.28
C SER A 80 -0.87 15.12 36.44
N LEU A 81 -1.30 15.61 35.29
CA LEU A 81 -1.94 14.82 34.25
C LEU A 81 -1.04 13.61 33.95
N GLN A 82 -1.54 12.41 34.20
CA GLN A 82 -0.90 11.17 33.81
C GLN A 82 -0.75 11.19 32.28
N GLU A 83 0.48 11.46 31.82
CA GLU A 83 0.90 11.17 30.47
C GLU A 83 0.60 9.70 30.20
N HIS A 84 -0.20 9.45 29.15
CA HIS A 84 -0.40 8.12 28.61
C HIS A 84 0.98 7.48 28.37
N GLU A 85 1.29 6.41 29.11
CA GLU A 85 2.44 5.56 28.85
C GLU A 85 2.41 5.12 27.38
N GLN A 86 3.41 5.58 26.62
CA GLN A 86 3.71 5.18 25.25
C GLN A 86 3.92 3.65 25.22
N PRO A 87 3.30 2.89 24.31
CA PRO A 87 3.62 1.48 24.16
C PRO A 87 5.10 1.37 23.74
N GLY A 88 5.84 0.51 24.44
CA GLY A 88 7.30 0.47 24.46
C GLY A 88 7.99 0.31 23.10
N GLY A 89 8.41 1.43 22.51
CA GLY A 89 9.82 1.85 22.36
C GLY A 89 10.79 0.93 21.61
N GLY A 90 10.40 0.40 20.45
CA GLY A 90 11.33 -0.12 19.45
C GLY A 90 11.51 0.87 18.28
N GLU A 91 12.71 0.93 17.69
CA GLU A 91 12.90 1.62 16.41
C GLU A 91 12.06 0.92 15.34
N PRO A 92 11.23 1.63 14.56
CA PRO A 92 10.31 1.02 13.61
C PRO A 92 11.07 0.35 12.45
N PHE A 93 10.53 -0.76 11.95
CA PHE A 93 11.11 -1.47 10.82
C PHE A 93 10.63 -0.84 9.49
N LEU A 94 11.48 -0.03 8.88
CA LEU A 94 11.19 0.62 7.60
C LEU A 94 11.48 -0.33 6.42
N ILE A 95 10.46 -0.58 5.61
CA ILE A 95 10.53 -1.33 4.35
C ILE A 95 10.26 -0.38 3.19
N GLY A 96 11.24 -0.24 2.30
CA GLY A 96 11.06 0.53 1.08
C GLY A 96 10.56 -0.37 -0.05
N VAL A 97 9.57 0.09 -0.81
CA VAL A 97 8.98 -0.62 -1.94
C VAL A 97 9.06 0.26 -3.19
N SER A 98 9.92 -0.13 -4.13
CA SER A 98 10.07 0.60 -5.40
C SER A 98 9.67 -0.22 -6.61
N GLY A 99 9.72 0.39 -7.79
CA GLY A 99 9.25 -0.17 -9.05
C GLY A 99 8.51 0.84 -9.92
N GLY A 100 8.44 0.55 -11.22
CA GLY A 100 7.82 1.45 -12.19
C GLY A 100 6.35 1.77 -11.89
N THR A 101 5.85 2.88 -12.44
CA THR A 101 4.42 3.20 -12.39
C THR A 101 3.57 2.01 -12.85
N ALA A 102 2.46 1.75 -12.15
CA ALA A 102 1.56 0.61 -12.41
C ALA A 102 2.21 -0.79 -12.37
N SER A 103 3.37 -0.98 -11.72
CA SER A 103 3.95 -2.31 -11.45
C SER A 103 3.19 -3.12 -10.39
N GLY A 104 2.37 -2.45 -9.57
CA GLY A 104 1.61 -3.10 -8.50
C GLY A 104 2.17 -2.88 -7.09
N LYS A 105 3.12 -1.94 -6.88
CA LYS A 105 3.64 -1.54 -5.55
C LYS A 105 2.53 -1.30 -4.53
N SER A 106 1.65 -0.33 -4.81
CA SER A 106 0.56 0.05 -3.91
C SER A 106 -0.38 -1.13 -3.65
N SER A 107 -0.64 -1.97 -4.66
CA SER A 107 -1.46 -3.19 -4.52
C SER A 107 -0.80 -4.26 -3.66
N VAL A 108 0.53 -4.46 -3.78
CA VAL A 108 1.31 -5.35 -2.93
C VAL A 108 1.28 -4.86 -1.48
N CYS A 109 1.54 -3.58 -1.24
CA CYS A 109 1.47 -2.99 0.11
C CYS A 109 0.08 -3.13 0.72
N ALA A 110 -0.98 -2.82 -0.04
CA ALA A 110 -2.36 -2.97 0.41
C ALA A 110 -2.69 -4.42 0.77
N ARG A 111 -2.22 -5.39 -0.03
CA ARG A 111 -2.45 -6.82 0.23
C ARG A 111 -1.71 -7.29 1.48
N ILE A 112 -0.48 -6.82 1.72
CA ILE A 112 0.27 -7.11 2.94
C ILE A 112 -0.49 -6.62 4.19
N VAL A 113 -0.91 -5.35 4.18
CA VAL A 113 -1.67 -4.75 5.31
C VAL A 113 -3.01 -5.46 5.53
N GLN A 114 -3.68 -5.86 4.45
CA GLN A 114 -4.91 -6.64 4.53
C GLN A 114 -4.69 -8.00 5.20
N LEU A 115 -3.68 -8.76 4.78
CA LEU A 115 -3.38 -10.09 5.32
C LEU A 115 -2.90 -10.05 6.78
N LEU A 116 -2.38 -8.91 7.24
CA LEU A 116 -2.01 -8.65 8.63
C LEU A 116 -3.20 -8.21 9.50
N GLY A 117 -4.42 -8.11 8.95
CA GLY A 117 -5.62 -7.70 9.67
C GLY A 117 -5.64 -6.22 10.07
N GLN A 118 -4.72 -5.40 9.55
CA GLN A 118 -4.55 -4.01 9.97
C GLN A 118 -5.61 -3.05 9.41
N ASN A 119 -6.50 -3.53 8.53
CA ASN A 119 -7.61 -2.74 7.99
C ASN A 119 -8.75 -2.58 9.00
N GLU A 120 -8.87 -3.50 9.97
CA GLU A 120 -9.94 -3.51 10.99
C GLU A 120 -9.49 -2.84 12.30
N VAL A 121 -8.18 -2.56 12.43
CA VAL A 121 -7.58 -1.93 13.60
C VAL A 121 -7.83 -0.42 13.56
N ASP A 122 -8.05 0.17 14.74
CA ASP A 122 -8.18 1.62 14.90
C ASP A 122 -6.95 2.34 14.32
N TYR A 123 -7.18 3.46 13.64
CA TYR A 123 -6.12 4.21 12.96
C TYR A 123 -4.98 4.66 13.87
N ARG A 124 -5.22 4.81 15.18
CA ARG A 124 -4.20 5.18 16.19
C ARG A 124 -3.38 3.99 16.68
N GLN A 125 -3.85 2.77 16.45
CA GLN A 125 -3.25 1.54 16.96
C GLN A 125 -2.69 0.66 15.84
N LYS A 126 -2.64 1.17 14.59
CA LYS A 126 -2.05 0.44 13.47
C LYS A 126 -0.56 0.21 13.73
N GLN A 127 -0.17 -1.05 13.75
CA GLN A 127 1.22 -1.46 13.87
C GLN A 127 1.94 -1.42 12.53
N VAL A 128 1.19 -1.50 11.42
CA VAL A 128 1.73 -1.41 10.06
C VAL A 128 1.04 -0.31 9.29
N VAL A 129 1.84 0.63 8.77
CA VAL A 129 1.36 1.79 8.01
C VAL A 129 2.00 1.84 6.62
N ILE A 130 1.26 2.36 5.64
CA ILE A 130 1.76 2.60 4.28
C ILE A 130 1.91 4.10 4.06
N LEU A 131 3.07 4.49 3.55
CA LEU A 131 3.35 5.84 3.09
C LEU A 131 3.64 5.81 1.60
N SER A 132 2.92 6.62 0.83
CA SER A 132 3.16 6.75 -0.60
C SER A 132 4.03 7.96 -0.89
N GLN A 133 5.07 7.78 -1.71
CA GLN A 133 5.91 8.87 -2.20
C GLN A 133 5.10 9.91 -2.97
N ASP A 134 3.99 9.50 -3.59
CA ASP A 134 3.10 10.38 -4.34
C ASP A 134 2.44 11.45 -3.45
N SER A 135 2.32 11.22 -2.12
CA SER A 135 1.88 12.26 -1.19
C SER A 135 2.82 13.46 -1.14
N PHE A 136 4.10 13.25 -1.43
CA PHE A 136 5.19 14.21 -1.27
C PHE A 136 5.56 14.94 -2.56
N TYR A 137 4.66 15.04 -3.54
CA TYR A 137 4.86 15.96 -4.66
C TYR A 137 5.01 17.40 -4.16
N ARG A 138 5.89 18.16 -4.82
CA ARG A 138 6.07 19.59 -4.57
C ARG A 138 4.83 20.38 -4.97
N VAL A 139 4.64 21.50 -4.30
CA VAL A 139 3.65 22.50 -4.72
C VAL A 139 4.17 23.16 -6.01
N LEU A 140 3.38 23.07 -7.07
CA LEU A 140 3.74 23.61 -8.38
C LEU A 140 3.56 25.13 -8.44
N THR A 141 4.45 25.81 -9.16
CA THR A 141 4.23 27.21 -9.54
C THR A 141 3.09 27.34 -10.57
N SER A 142 2.54 28.54 -10.74
CA SER A 142 1.47 28.79 -11.73
C SER A 142 1.84 28.34 -13.14
N GLU A 143 3.09 28.54 -13.55
CA GLU A 143 3.61 28.10 -14.85
C GLU A 143 3.70 26.58 -14.96
N GLN A 144 4.24 25.91 -13.92
CA GLN A 144 4.34 24.46 -13.87
C GLN A 144 2.96 23.81 -13.85
N LYS A 145 1.99 24.40 -13.15
CA LYS A 145 0.60 23.94 -13.11
C LYS A 145 -0.05 24.05 -14.50
N SER A 146 0.20 25.13 -15.24
CA SER A 146 -0.26 25.27 -16.63
C SER A 146 0.33 24.18 -17.54
N LYS A 147 1.62 23.86 -17.39
CA LYS A 147 2.26 22.74 -18.12
C LYS A 147 1.68 21.39 -17.71
N ALA A 148 1.43 21.16 -16.42
CA ALA A 148 0.87 19.91 -15.90
C ALA A 148 -0.53 19.62 -16.47
N LEU A 149 -1.40 20.63 -16.53
CA LEU A 149 -2.75 20.48 -17.12
C LEU A 149 -2.70 20.07 -18.60
N LYS A 150 -1.64 20.48 -19.31
CA LYS A 150 -1.38 20.08 -20.71
C LYS A 150 -0.63 18.75 -20.85
N GLY A 151 -0.31 18.07 -19.74
CA GLY A 151 0.51 16.84 -19.73
C GLY A 151 1.99 17.08 -20.04
N GLN A 152 2.47 18.32 -19.94
CA GLN A 152 3.82 18.76 -20.32
C GLN A 152 4.76 18.96 -19.12
N PHE A 153 4.37 18.48 -17.94
CA PHE A 153 5.20 18.50 -16.74
C PHE A 153 5.67 17.09 -16.38
N ASN A 154 6.96 16.94 -16.09
CA ASN A 154 7.54 15.65 -15.75
C ASN A 154 7.38 15.36 -14.26
N PHE A 155 6.32 14.63 -13.90
CA PHE A 155 6.08 14.15 -12.54
C PHE A 155 6.98 12.98 -12.14
N ASP A 156 7.62 12.31 -13.10
CA ASP A 156 8.48 11.15 -12.83
C ASP A 156 9.94 11.56 -12.60
N HIS A 157 10.27 12.87 -12.67
CA HIS A 157 11.59 13.41 -12.36
C HIS A 157 11.81 13.55 -10.84
N PRO A 158 13.01 13.27 -10.30
CA PRO A 158 13.31 13.42 -8.87
C PRO A 158 12.97 14.80 -8.28
N ASP A 159 13.15 15.87 -9.06
CA ASP A 159 12.84 17.25 -8.64
C ASP A 159 11.34 17.54 -8.47
N ALA A 160 10.46 16.67 -8.98
CA ALA A 160 9.02 16.79 -8.76
C ALA A 160 8.64 16.49 -7.30
N PHE A 161 9.52 15.79 -6.57
CA PHE A 161 9.29 15.37 -5.18
C PHE A 161 9.95 16.30 -4.18
N ASP A 162 9.29 16.46 -3.04
CA ASP A 162 9.79 17.19 -1.88
C ASP A 162 10.69 16.27 -1.05
N ASN A 163 11.91 16.03 -1.55
CA ASN A 163 12.86 15.09 -0.95
C ASN A 163 13.26 15.49 0.49
N GLU A 164 13.33 16.79 0.78
CA GLU A 164 13.61 17.30 2.12
C GLU A 164 12.48 16.92 3.09
N LEU A 165 11.22 17.08 2.67
CA LEU A 165 10.07 16.66 3.46
C LEU A 165 10.04 15.14 3.66
N ILE A 166 10.32 14.35 2.61
CA ILE A 166 10.39 12.88 2.71
C ILE A 166 11.43 12.47 3.77
N VAL A 167 12.66 12.97 3.66
CA VAL A 167 13.76 12.62 4.58
C VAL A 167 13.39 13.03 6.02
N LYS A 168 12.88 14.24 6.20
CA LYS A 168 12.45 14.73 7.52
C LYS A 168 11.37 13.83 8.13
N THR A 169 10.31 13.55 7.37
CA THR A 169 9.19 12.74 7.84
C THR A 169 9.62 11.32 8.19
N LEU A 170 10.45 10.67 7.36
CA LEU A 170 10.93 9.32 7.65
C LEU A 170 11.82 9.28 8.90
N LYS A 171 12.68 10.28 9.11
CA LYS A 171 13.49 10.39 10.34
C LYS A 171 12.62 10.61 11.58
N GLU A 172 11.62 11.48 11.51
CA GLU A 172 10.67 11.70 12.62
C GLU A 172 9.90 10.41 12.97
N ILE A 173 9.52 9.62 11.97
CA ILE A 173 8.89 8.31 12.18
C ILE A 173 9.84 7.35 12.88
N MET A 174 11.11 7.29 12.45
CA MET A 174 12.14 6.45 13.10
C MET A 174 12.39 6.83 14.55
N GLU A 175 12.22 8.09 14.90
CA GLU A 175 12.27 8.60 16.28
C GLU A 175 10.98 8.32 17.08
N GLY A 176 10.00 7.63 16.50
CA GLY A 176 8.73 7.30 17.15
C GLY A 176 7.80 8.51 17.30
N LYS A 177 7.95 9.55 16.47
CA LYS A 177 7.09 10.74 16.51
C LYS A 177 5.84 10.54 15.67
N THR A 178 4.75 11.17 16.10
CA THR A 178 3.54 11.31 15.27
C THR A 178 3.81 12.36 14.20
N VAL A 179 3.52 12.03 12.93
CA VAL A 179 3.78 12.92 11.79
C VAL A 179 2.50 13.21 11.00
N GLN A 180 2.52 14.32 10.27
CA GLN A 180 1.43 14.72 9.36
C GLN A 180 1.85 14.51 7.92
N ILE A 181 1.09 13.70 7.19
CA ILE A 181 1.37 13.37 5.79
C ILE A 181 0.47 14.22 4.88
N PRO A 182 1.03 14.91 3.88
CA PRO A 182 0.24 15.65 2.92
C PRO A 182 -0.67 14.74 2.06
N VAL A 183 -1.86 15.23 1.71
CA VAL A 183 -2.73 14.59 0.72
C VAL A 183 -2.55 15.26 -0.63
N TYR A 184 -2.17 14.50 -1.66
CA TYR A 184 -2.00 15.01 -3.01
C TYR A 184 -3.21 14.68 -3.89
N ASP A 185 -3.69 15.66 -4.64
CA ASP A 185 -4.77 15.51 -5.61
C ASP A 185 -4.21 15.52 -7.04
N PHE A 186 -4.35 14.38 -7.72
CA PHE A 186 -3.87 14.16 -9.09
C PHE A 186 -4.72 14.85 -10.17
N VAL A 187 -5.94 15.29 -9.84
CA VAL A 187 -6.84 16.00 -10.75
C VAL A 187 -6.48 17.49 -10.74
N SER A 188 -6.38 18.08 -9.56
CA SER A 188 -6.01 19.50 -9.43
C SER A 188 -4.50 19.76 -9.49
N HIS A 189 -3.67 18.72 -9.48
CA HIS A 189 -2.20 18.79 -9.41
C HIS A 189 -1.70 19.64 -8.24
N SER A 190 -2.34 19.52 -7.09
CA SER A 190 -2.02 20.29 -5.89
C SER A 190 -2.15 19.45 -4.62
N ARG A 191 -1.44 19.90 -3.58
CA ARG A 191 -1.60 19.42 -2.21
C ARG A 191 -2.88 20.01 -1.63
N LYS A 192 -3.67 19.19 -0.94
CA LYS A 192 -4.84 19.67 -0.21
C LYS A 192 -4.44 20.27 1.15
N GLU A 193 -5.35 21.04 1.75
CA GLU A 193 -5.16 21.56 3.11
C GLU A 193 -5.26 20.46 4.16
N GLU A 194 -6.03 19.41 3.89
CA GLU A 194 -6.13 18.23 4.74
C GLU A 194 -4.83 17.43 4.76
N THR A 195 -4.50 16.90 5.93
CA THR A 195 -3.34 16.02 6.16
C THR A 195 -3.81 14.74 6.85
N VAL A 196 -3.03 13.67 6.66
CA VAL A 196 -3.27 12.38 7.31
C VAL A 196 -2.27 12.23 8.45
N THR A 197 -2.78 12.15 9.68
CA THR A 197 -1.97 11.88 10.87
C THR A 197 -1.52 10.43 10.85
N VAL A 198 -0.21 10.20 10.96
CA VAL A 198 0.39 8.87 11.12
C VAL A 198 0.99 8.79 12.52
N TYR A 199 0.43 7.88 13.32
CA TYR A 199 0.92 7.58 14.66
C TYR A 199 2.13 6.63 14.59
N PRO A 200 2.92 6.54 15.65
CA PRO A 200 4.04 5.59 15.73
C PRO A 200 3.56 4.16 15.44
N ALA A 201 4.28 3.47 14.57
CA ALA A 201 3.94 2.12 14.10
C ALA A 201 5.20 1.26 14.10
N ASP A 202 5.06 -0.04 14.39
CA ASP A 202 6.17 -0.98 14.46
C ASP A 202 6.82 -1.23 13.09
N VAL A 203 6.03 -1.19 12.00
CA VAL A 203 6.48 -1.41 10.62
C VAL A 203 5.93 -0.34 9.69
N VAL A 204 6.78 0.20 8.83
CA VAL A 204 6.42 1.27 7.88
C VAL A 204 6.77 0.83 6.48
N LEU A 205 5.76 0.74 5.61
CA LEU A 205 5.91 0.45 4.19
C LEU A 205 5.95 1.77 3.42
N PHE A 206 7.14 2.20 2.96
CA PHE A 206 7.28 3.38 2.12
C PHE A 206 7.34 2.98 0.64
N GLU A 207 6.31 3.31 -0.15
CA GLU A 207 6.20 2.91 -1.54
C GLU A 207 6.31 4.09 -2.53
N GLY A 208 7.07 3.92 -3.61
CA GLY A 208 7.29 5.01 -4.55
C GLY A 208 8.13 4.63 -5.77
N ILE A 209 7.93 5.34 -6.89
CA ILE A 209 8.69 5.11 -8.13
C ILE A 209 10.19 5.44 -7.96
N LEU A 210 10.53 6.36 -7.05
CA LEU A 210 11.89 6.82 -6.77
C LEU A 210 12.25 6.62 -5.29
N ALA A 211 11.64 5.65 -4.62
CA ALA A 211 11.91 5.37 -3.20
C ALA A 211 13.39 5.10 -2.92
N PHE A 212 14.12 4.50 -3.87
CA PHE A 212 15.54 4.16 -3.72
C PHE A 212 16.49 5.16 -4.40
N TYR A 213 15.98 6.26 -4.96
CA TYR A 213 16.78 7.21 -5.73
C TYR A 213 17.81 7.91 -4.84
N THR A 214 17.34 8.63 -3.82
CA THR A 214 18.19 9.36 -2.87
C THR A 214 18.86 8.40 -1.89
N GLN A 215 20.18 8.49 -1.75
CA GLN A 215 20.93 7.63 -0.83
C GLN A 215 20.50 7.81 0.62
N GLU A 216 20.27 9.04 1.07
CA GLU A 216 19.83 9.31 2.44
C GLU A 216 18.54 8.58 2.81
N VAL A 217 17.56 8.50 1.89
CA VAL A 217 16.30 7.77 2.11
C VAL A 217 16.54 6.27 2.06
N ARG A 218 17.36 5.82 1.11
CA ARG A 218 17.68 4.41 0.90
C ARG A 218 18.34 3.76 2.12
N ASP A 219 19.21 4.50 2.80
CA ASP A 219 19.96 4.03 3.95
C ASP A 219 19.08 3.88 5.20
N LEU A 220 17.88 4.49 5.23
CA LEU A 220 16.89 4.28 6.31
C LEU A 220 16.14 2.94 6.18
N PHE A 221 16.10 2.34 4.98
CA PHE A 221 15.35 1.10 4.78
C PHE A 221 16.12 -0.12 5.24
N ARG A 222 15.51 -0.84 6.20
CA ARG A 222 16.03 -2.10 6.70
C ARG A 222 15.77 -3.27 5.75
N MET A 223 14.77 -3.15 4.89
CA MET A 223 14.50 -4.06 3.77
C MET A 223 14.06 -3.26 2.53
N LYS A 224 14.60 -3.61 1.36
CA LYS A 224 14.32 -2.94 0.08
C LYS A 224 13.71 -3.93 -0.91
N LEU A 225 12.45 -3.70 -1.26
CA LEU A 225 11.67 -4.49 -2.20
C LEU A 225 11.55 -3.76 -3.53
N PHE A 226 11.73 -4.46 -4.65
CA PHE A 226 11.47 -3.91 -5.98
C PHE A 226 10.44 -4.75 -6.72
N VAL A 227 9.29 -4.15 -7.03
CA VAL A 227 8.22 -4.79 -7.80
C VAL A 227 8.51 -4.65 -9.29
N ASP A 228 8.87 -5.76 -9.90
CA ASP A 228 9.31 -5.84 -11.29
C ASP A 228 8.17 -6.34 -12.18
N THR A 229 7.87 -5.57 -13.22
CA THR A 229 6.80 -5.87 -14.18
C THR A 229 7.15 -5.22 -15.51
N ASP A 230 6.87 -5.93 -16.59
CA ASP A 230 7.20 -5.49 -17.95
C ASP A 230 6.55 -4.15 -18.30
N ALA A 231 7.23 -3.36 -19.13
CA ALA A 231 6.85 -1.98 -19.42
C ALA A 231 5.50 -1.86 -20.15
N ASP A 232 5.22 -2.81 -21.04
CA ASP A 232 3.96 -2.94 -21.78
C ASP A 232 2.78 -3.28 -20.86
N THR A 233 2.96 -4.24 -19.95
CA THR A 233 1.99 -4.62 -18.93
C THR A 233 1.69 -3.44 -18.02
N ARG A 234 2.72 -2.72 -17.57
CA ARG A 234 2.58 -1.49 -16.79
C ARG A 234 1.85 -0.39 -17.56
N LEU A 235 2.17 -0.19 -18.84
CA LEU A 235 1.50 0.79 -19.70
C LEU A 235 0.01 0.47 -19.83
N SER A 236 -0.34 -0.79 -20.13
CA SER A 236 -1.74 -1.22 -20.24
C SER A 236 -2.51 -0.96 -18.94
N ARG A 237 -1.92 -1.31 -17.78
CA ARG A 237 -2.53 -1.04 -16.47
C ARG A 237 -2.67 0.46 -16.21
N ARG A 238 -1.67 1.26 -16.56
CA ARG A 238 -1.69 2.72 -16.39
C ARG A 238 -2.76 3.38 -17.25
N VAL A 239 -2.91 2.98 -18.50
CA VAL A 239 -3.92 3.54 -19.41
C VAL A 239 -5.32 3.31 -18.85
N LEU A 240 -5.64 2.08 -18.44
CA LEU A 240 -6.94 1.75 -17.88
C LEU A 240 -7.24 2.59 -16.62
N ARG A 241 -6.28 2.65 -15.69
CA ARG A 241 -6.40 3.42 -14.45
C ARG A 241 -6.58 4.92 -14.69
N ASP A 242 -5.72 5.52 -15.52
CA ASP A 242 -5.73 6.98 -15.73
C ASP A 242 -7.00 7.44 -16.49
N ILE A 243 -7.60 6.58 -17.32
CA ILE A 243 -8.92 6.83 -17.93
C ILE A 243 -10.03 6.72 -16.88
N SER A 244 -10.08 5.61 -16.12
CA SER A 244 -11.21 5.31 -15.23
C SER A 244 -11.24 6.16 -13.96
N GLU A 245 -10.08 6.44 -13.37
CA GLU A 245 -9.98 7.08 -12.04
C GLU A 245 -9.60 8.56 -12.11
N ARG A 246 -8.89 8.99 -13.18
CA ARG A 246 -8.34 10.35 -13.29
C ARG A 246 -8.96 11.18 -14.42
N GLY A 247 -9.83 10.58 -15.24
CA GLY A 247 -10.55 11.26 -16.32
C GLY A 247 -9.64 11.85 -17.40
N ARG A 248 -8.51 11.20 -17.70
CA ARG A 248 -7.56 11.66 -18.73
C ARG A 248 -7.85 11.06 -20.09
N ASP A 249 -7.51 11.80 -21.15
CA ASP A 249 -7.63 11.34 -22.53
C ASP A 249 -6.52 10.34 -22.91
N LEU A 250 -6.86 9.37 -23.77
CA LEU A 250 -5.93 8.31 -24.19
C LEU A 250 -4.68 8.87 -24.90
N GLU A 251 -4.85 9.81 -25.82
CA GLU A 251 -3.73 10.38 -26.58
C GLU A 251 -2.80 11.15 -25.66
N GLN A 252 -3.37 11.90 -24.70
CA GLN A 252 -2.60 12.62 -23.69
C GLN A 252 -1.81 11.66 -22.78
N ILE A 253 -2.41 10.55 -22.36
CA ILE A 253 -1.73 9.53 -21.53
C ILE A 253 -0.53 8.93 -22.29
N LEU A 254 -0.73 8.51 -23.54
CA LEU A 254 0.32 7.90 -24.36
C LEU A 254 1.44 8.89 -24.67
N SER A 255 1.09 10.13 -25.03
CA SER A 255 2.06 11.20 -25.27
C SER A 255 2.90 11.50 -24.02
N GLN A 256 2.26 11.65 -22.86
CA GLN A 256 2.96 11.84 -21.59
C GLN A 256 3.86 10.65 -21.25
N TYR A 257 3.40 9.42 -21.52
CA TYR A 257 4.17 8.22 -21.24
C TYR A 257 5.45 8.14 -22.05
N ILE A 258 5.37 8.36 -23.37
CA ILE A 258 6.52 8.31 -24.27
C ILE A 258 7.48 9.47 -24.00
N THR A 259 6.95 10.66 -23.73
CA THR A 259 7.77 11.87 -23.57
C THR A 259 8.49 11.94 -22.22
N PHE A 260 7.83 11.51 -21.14
CA PHE A 260 8.35 11.73 -19.77
C PHE A 260 8.52 10.43 -18.99
N VAL A 261 7.47 9.62 -18.91
CA VAL A 261 7.42 8.49 -17.97
C VAL A 261 8.45 7.42 -18.33
N LYS A 262 8.51 7.02 -19.61
CA LYS A 262 9.43 5.99 -20.06
C LYS A 262 10.90 6.43 -19.91
N PRO A 263 11.31 7.61 -20.41
CA PRO A 263 12.66 8.11 -20.18
C PRO A 263 13.02 8.22 -18.69
N ALA A 264 12.14 8.83 -17.88
CA ALA A 264 12.40 8.99 -16.44
C ALA A 264 12.48 7.65 -15.70
N PHE A 265 11.68 6.66 -16.10
CA PHE A 265 11.79 5.32 -15.55
C PHE A 265 13.13 4.67 -15.89
N GLU A 266 13.56 4.73 -17.15
CA GLU A 266 14.82 4.15 -17.61
C GLU A 266 16.05 4.85 -17.00
N GLU A 267 15.96 6.17 -16.81
CA GLU A 267 17.05 7.00 -16.29
C GLU A 267 17.15 6.98 -14.75
N PHE A 268 16.03 7.11 -14.04
CA PHE A 268 16.04 7.32 -12.59
C PHE A 268 15.56 6.11 -11.79
N CYS A 269 14.55 5.39 -12.27
CA CYS A 269 13.95 4.28 -11.50
C CYS A 269 14.69 2.96 -11.72
N LEU A 270 14.88 2.55 -12.97
CA LEU A 270 15.46 1.25 -13.34
C LEU A 270 16.88 1.04 -12.75
N PRO A 271 17.78 2.04 -12.73
CA PRO A 271 19.11 1.86 -12.13
C PRO A 271 19.07 1.62 -10.63
N THR A 272 17.98 1.99 -9.94
CA THR A 272 17.83 1.77 -8.50
C THR A 272 17.44 0.32 -8.15
N LYS A 273 17.02 -0.48 -9.14
CA LYS A 273 16.70 -1.90 -8.98
C LYS A 273 17.86 -2.69 -8.37
N LYS A 274 19.11 -2.29 -8.64
CA LYS A 274 20.32 -2.93 -8.09
C LYS A 274 20.46 -2.80 -6.56
N TYR A 275 19.73 -1.87 -5.94
CA TYR A 275 19.74 -1.68 -4.48
C TYR A 275 18.68 -2.51 -3.76
N ALA A 276 17.84 -3.23 -4.50
CA ALA A 276 16.81 -4.07 -3.91
C ALA A 276 17.42 -5.32 -3.30
N ASP A 277 16.98 -5.66 -2.09
CA ASP A 277 17.33 -6.92 -1.43
C ASP A 277 16.49 -8.07 -2.02
N VAL A 278 15.23 -7.78 -2.38
CA VAL A 278 14.30 -8.75 -2.98
C VAL A 278 13.56 -8.15 -4.16
N ILE A 279 13.48 -8.90 -5.25
CA ILE A 279 12.70 -8.54 -6.44
C ILE A 279 11.41 -9.37 -6.45
N ILE A 280 10.27 -8.69 -6.56
CA ILE A 280 8.94 -9.31 -6.60
C ILE A 280 8.40 -9.23 -8.05
N PRO A 281 8.41 -10.33 -8.80
CA PRO A 281 7.80 -10.35 -10.12
C PRO A 281 6.27 -10.34 -10.01
N ARG A 282 5.60 -9.84 -11.06
CA ARG A 282 4.12 -9.83 -11.24
C ARG A 282 3.31 -8.97 -10.25
N GLY A 283 3.94 -8.40 -9.22
CA GLY A 283 3.26 -7.54 -8.25
C GLY A 283 2.24 -8.28 -7.41
N ALA A 284 1.00 -7.78 -7.36
CA ALA A 284 -0.05 -8.28 -6.47
C ALA A 284 -0.49 -9.73 -6.76
N ASP A 285 -0.27 -10.22 -7.97
CA ASP A 285 -0.62 -11.59 -8.38
C ASP A 285 0.34 -12.64 -7.78
N ASN A 286 1.45 -12.20 -7.17
CA ASN A 286 2.45 -13.09 -6.59
C ASN A 286 2.18 -13.35 -5.10
N GLU A 287 1.18 -14.19 -4.83
CA GLU A 287 0.76 -14.53 -3.47
C GLU A 287 1.88 -15.15 -2.64
N VAL A 288 2.76 -15.94 -3.24
CA VAL A 288 3.89 -16.59 -2.54
C VAL A 288 4.86 -15.55 -1.99
N ALA A 289 5.23 -14.56 -2.81
CA ALA A 289 6.13 -13.49 -2.37
C ALA A 289 5.47 -12.60 -1.29
N ILE A 290 4.18 -12.29 -1.46
CA ILE A 290 3.41 -11.51 -0.48
C ILE A 290 3.35 -12.25 0.85
N ASN A 291 3.01 -13.54 0.86
CA ASN A 291 2.92 -14.35 2.07
C ASN A 291 4.26 -14.45 2.81
N LEU A 292 5.37 -14.53 2.07
CA LEU A 292 6.72 -14.52 2.67
C LEU A 292 6.99 -13.20 3.41
N ILE A 293 6.63 -12.06 2.81
CA ILE A 293 6.80 -10.74 3.43
C ILE A 293 5.85 -10.58 4.62
N VAL A 294 4.59 -11.01 4.49
CA VAL A 294 3.61 -11.01 5.58
C VAL A 294 4.13 -11.82 6.78
N GLN A 295 4.63 -13.03 6.55
CA GLN A 295 5.20 -13.86 7.61
C GLN A 295 6.40 -13.19 8.28
N HIS A 296 7.28 -12.56 7.49
CA HIS A 296 8.42 -11.83 8.03
C HIS A 296 7.99 -10.65 8.91
N ILE A 297 6.98 -9.88 8.47
CA ILE A 297 6.41 -8.78 9.25
C ILE A 297 5.75 -9.30 10.53
N GLN A 298 4.98 -10.39 10.47
CA GLN A 298 4.40 -11.02 11.67
C GLN A 298 5.48 -11.44 12.67
N ASP A 299 6.58 -12.01 12.19
CA ASP A 299 7.71 -12.38 13.04
C ASP A 299 8.33 -11.14 13.71
N ILE A 300 8.44 -10.00 13.01
CA ILE A 300 8.89 -8.72 13.59
C ILE A 300 7.92 -8.23 14.67
N LEU A 301 6.62 -8.20 14.38
CA LEU A 301 5.58 -7.76 15.33
C LEU A 301 5.53 -8.64 16.59
N ASN A 302 5.82 -9.92 16.46
CA ASN A 302 5.89 -10.87 17.59
C ASN A 302 7.21 -10.78 18.40
N GLY A 303 8.15 -9.91 18.01
CA GLY A 303 9.43 -9.70 18.69
C GLY A 303 10.60 -10.55 18.17
N GLY A 304 10.52 -11.04 16.94
CA GLY A 304 11.59 -11.74 16.21
C GLY A 304 11.99 -13.12 16.79
N HIS A 305 12.91 -13.80 16.11
CA HIS A 305 13.44 -15.12 16.52
C HIS A 305 14.09 -15.16 17.91
N SER A 306 14.36 -14.01 18.53
CA SER A 306 14.92 -13.91 19.89
C SER A 306 14.03 -14.58 20.94
N LYS A 307 12.70 -14.49 20.83
CA LYS A 307 11.78 -15.23 21.73
C LYS A 307 11.62 -16.70 21.36
N ARG A 308 11.73 -17.06 20.07
CA ARG A 308 11.63 -18.46 19.60
C ARG A 308 12.82 -19.30 20.06
N GLN A 309 14.04 -18.75 20.06
CA GLN A 309 15.21 -19.43 20.64
C GLN A 309 15.12 -19.55 22.16
N ILE A 310 14.70 -18.50 22.88
CA ILE A 310 14.53 -18.58 24.35
C ILE A 310 13.51 -19.66 24.73
N ASN A 311 12.40 -19.77 23.99
CA ASN A 311 11.39 -20.81 24.24
C ASN A 311 11.85 -22.23 23.82
N SER A 312 12.71 -22.37 22.80
CA SER A 312 13.32 -23.67 22.48
C SER A 312 14.38 -24.10 23.50
N CYS A 313 15.08 -23.14 24.11
CA CYS A 313 16.06 -23.41 25.17
C CYS A 313 15.40 -23.75 26.51
N LEU A 314 14.21 -23.23 26.79
CA LEU A 314 13.45 -23.53 28.02
C LEU A 314 12.72 -24.88 27.98
N ASN A 315 12.36 -25.39 26.79
CA ASN A 315 11.70 -26.70 26.63
C ASN A 315 12.66 -27.86 26.31
N GLY A 316 13.98 -27.63 26.33
CA GLY A 316 15.00 -28.58 25.85
C GLY A 316 15.86 -29.28 26.91
N TYR A 317 15.63 -29.07 28.21
CA TYR A 317 16.39 -29.79 29.25
C TYR A 317 15.78 -31.17 29.55
N THR A 318 15.92 -32.10 28.61
CA THR A 318 16.11 -33.51 29.00
C THR A 318 17.61 -33.73 29.13
N ALA A 319 18.05 -33.99 30.36
CA ALA A 319 19.46 -34.16 30.70
C ALA A 319 20.13 -35.24 29.80
N PRO A 320 21.35 -35.01 29.30
CA PRO A 320 22.08 -36.07 28.63
C PRO A 320 22.46 -37.14 29.68
N CYS A 321 21.94 -38.34 29.47
CA CYS A 321 22.31 -39.54 30.22
C CYS A 321 23.84 -39.68 30.23
N GLN A 322 24.44 -39.60 31.42
CA GLN A 322 25.86 -39.80 31.64
C GLN A 322 26.26 -41.18 31.11
N ARG A 323 27.06 -41.23 30.05
CA ARG A 323 27.79 -42.45 29.67
C ARG A 323 28.80 -42.74 30.78
N GLN A 324 28.64 -43.89 31.44
CA GLN A 324 29.63 -44.38 32.38
C GLN A 324 30.96 -44.68 31.66
N PRO A 325 32.11 -44.41 32.29
CA PRO A 325 33.40 -44.81 31.75
C PRO A 325 33.57 -46.33 31.95
N SER A 326 33.75 -47.07 30.86
CA SER A 326 34.11 -48.48 30.93
C SER A 326 35.56 -48.62 31.37
N GLU A 327 35.77 -49.17 32.56
CA GLU A 327 37.07 -49.62 33.03
C GLU A 327 37.64 -50.78 32.19
N SER A 328 38.96 -50.81 32.16
CA SER A 328 39.88 -51.69 31.45
C SER A 328 39.66 -53.20 31.62
N SER A 329 39.94 -53.97 30.57
CA SER A 329 40.78 -55.16 30.75
C SER A 329 41.61 -55.46 29.50
N SER A 330 42.91 -55.29 29.65
CA SER A 330 43.97 -55.83 28.80
C SER A 330 44.16 -57.31 29.13
N ARG A 331 44.26 -58.18 28.12
CA ARG A 331 45.04 -59.42 28.20
C ARG A 331 45.48 -59.93 26.81
N PRO A 332 46.59 -60.71 26.75
CA PRO A 332 47.50 -60.78 25.62
C PRO A 332 47.33 -62.05 24.79
N HIS A 333 47.82 -62.02 23.55
CA HIS A 333 48.67 -63.03 22.91
C HIS A 333 49.38 -62.39 21.70
#